data_AF-A0A3A4ZJD0-F1
#
_entry.id   AF-A0A3A4ZJD0-F1
#
_cell.length_a   1.000
_cell.length_b   1.000
_cell.length_c   1.000
_cell.angle_alpha   90.00
_cell.angle_beta   90.00
_cell.angle_gamma   90.00
#
_symmetry.space_group_name_H-M   'P 1'
#
loop_
_entity.id
_entity.type
_entity.pdbx_description
1 polymer ?
#
loop_
_entity_poly.entity_id
_entity_poly.type
_entity_poly.pdbx_seq_one_letter_code
_entity_poly.pdbx_strand_id
1 'polypeptide(L)'
;MSNMKMKSGILCTTILLLAALSIAALASQIDYLSPKEMAARADLVVRGKVERVQSFWNEKHTKIFTRTTIAIDETYKGTESPTVDILQLGGTVGHVRVTVEGALSWNEGEEVLLFLEPYVQGSRQVTGFSQGKFSVERDPETGAAYITRPPIEDARTQRIPASGTASGPGGAVKVPLERFVRETLGDD
;
A
#
# COMPACT_ATOMS: atom_id res chain seq x y z
N MET A 1 -67.06 8.88 7.08
CA MET A 1 -65.88 9.09 7.93
C MET A 1 -65.48 7.76 8.56
N SER A 2 -64.21 7.35 8.45
CA SER A 2 -63.54 6.17 9.08
C SER A 2 -62.74 5.41 8.01
N ASN A 3 -61.43 5.16 8.06
CA ASN A 3 -60.41 5.39 9.07
C ASN A 3 -59.05 5.46 8.35
N MET A 4 -58.47 6.66 8.28
CA MET A 4 -57.09 6.90 7.83
C MET A 4 -56.18 7.00 9.07
N LYS A 5 -55.84 5.88 9.72
CA LYS A 5 -54.91 5.89 10.88
C LYS A 5 -54.03 4.64 11.06
N MET A 6 -53.84 3.80 10.03
CA MET A 6 -53.05 2.56 10.17
C MET A 6 -52.20 2.24 8.94
N LYS A 7 -51.45 3.23 8.43
CA LYS A 7 -50.40 3.02 7.41
C LYS A 7 -49.12 3.82 7.70
N SER A 8 -49.22 4.94 8.42
CA SER A 8 -48.04 5.74 8.83
C SER A 8 -47.14 5.06 9.85
N GLY A 9 -47.67 4.21 10.74
CA GLY A 9 -46.85 3.53 11.76
C GLY A 9 -45.84 2.58 11.13
N ILE A 10 -46.31 1.69 10.24
CA ILE A 10 -45.47 0.71 9.54
C ILE A 10 -44.46 1.40 8.62
N LEU A 11 -44.87 2.49 7.95
CA LEU A 11 -44.00 3.27 7.07
C LEU A 11 -42.84 3.93 7.85
N CYS A 12 -43.12 4.51 9.02
CA CYS A 12 -42.10 5.09 9.89
C CYS A 12 -41.14 4.03 10.44
N THR A 13 -41.64 2.84 10.81
CA THR A 13 -40.78 1.76 11.32
C THR A 13 -39.84 1.22 10.23
N THR A 14 -40.31 1.10 8.98
CA THR A 14 -39.47 0.69 7.84
C THR A 14 -38.41 1.74 7.48
N ILE A 15 -38.74 3.04 7.58
CA ILE A 15 -37.78 4.12 7.34
C ILE A 15 -36.71 4.17 8.43
N LEU A 16 -37.10 3.95 9.70
CA LEU A 16 -36.15 3.90 10.82
C LEU A 16 -35.21 2.70 10.74
N LEU A 17 -35.69 1.54 10.27
CA LEU A 17 -34.87 0.35 10.06
C LEU A 17 -33.86 0.53 8.92
N LEU A 18 -34.27 1.17 7.81
CA LEU A 18 -33.36 1.48 6.69
C LEU A 18 -32.29 2.52 7.08
N ALA A 19 -32.65 3.51 7.90
CA ALA A 19 -31.68 4.50 8.39
C ALA A 19 -30.65 3.88 9.36
N ALA A 20 -31.04 2.88 10.15
CA ALA A 20 -30.13 2.19 11.06
C ALA A 20 -29.12 1.28 10.34
N LEU A 21 -29.45 0.73 9.15
CA LEU A 21 -28.52 -0.06 8.35
C LEU A 21 -27.43 0.79 7.65
N SER A 22 -27.65 2.10 7.46
CA SER A 22 -26.69 3.00 6.79
C SER A 22 -25.48 3.38 7.65
N ILE A 23 -25.48 3.11 8.96
CA ILE A 23 -24.43 3.55 9.90
C ILE A 23 -23.29 2.51 10.00
N ALA A 24 -23.43 1.31 9.42
CA ALA A 24 -22.44 0.23 9.54
C ALA A 24 -21.38 0.18 8.42
N ALA A 25 -21.33 1.17 7.53
CA ALA A 25 -20.29 1.27 6.50
C ALA A 25 -19.16 2.21 6.96
N LEU A 26 -18.47 1.87 8.04
CA LEU A 26 -17.15 2.42 8.32
C LEU A 26 -16.17 1.76 7.34
N ALA A 27 -16.16 2.24 6.10
CA ALA A 27 -15.10 1.93 5.15
C ALA A 27 -13.78 2.34 5.79
N SER A 28 -12.85 1.39 5.96
CA SER A 28 -11.49 1.71 6.37
C SER A 28 -10.88 2.56 5.27
N GLN A 29 -10.84 3.87 5.47
CA GLN A 29 -10.13 4.78 4.58
C GLN A 29 -8.65 4.65 4.93
N ILE A 30 -7.87 4.12 3.98
CA ILE A 30 -6.41 4.17 4.06
C ILE A 30 -6.04 5.62 3.75
N ASP A 31 -5.55 6.34 4.76
CA ASP A 31 -4.95 7.66 4.52
C ASP A 31 -3.68 7.46 3.68
N TYR A 32 -3.70 8.04 2.47
CA TYR A 32 -2.54 8.02 1.60
C TYR A 32 -1.44 8.91 2.18
N LEU A 33 -0.26 8.33 2.43
CA LEU A 33 0.92 9.04 2.89
C LEU A 33 1.57 9.76 1.73
N SER A 34 1.87 11.05 1.90
CA SER A 34 2.82 11.71 1.01
C SER A 34 4.20 11.06 1.13
N PRO A 35 5.06 11.16 0.10
CA PRO A 35 6.42 10.61 0.18
C PRO A 35 7.20 11.13 1.41
N LYS A 36 7.05 12.42 1.75
CA LYS A 36 7.70 13.00 2.93
C LYS A 36 7.18 12.44 4.25
N GLU A 37 5.87 12.20 4.37
CA GLU A 37 5.31 11.57 5.58
C GLU A 37 5.78 10.11 5.72
N MET A 38 5.89 9.40 4.59
CA MET A 38 6.43 8.05 4.55
C MET A 38 7.91 8.01 4.96
N ALA A 39 8.73 8.92 4.44
CA ALA A 39 10.12 9.10 4.86
C ALA A 39 10.27 9.43 6.33
N ALA A 40 9.39 10.28 6.86
CA ALA A 40 9.41 10.66 8.27
C ALA A 40 9.09 9.48 9.20
N ARG A 41 8.19 8.59 8.79
CA ARG A 41 7.79 7.40 9.56
C ARG A 41 8.76 6.23 9.42
N ALA A 42 9.42 6.10 8.28
CA ALA A 42 10.35 5.00 8.02
C ALA A 42 11.63 5.14 8.85
N ASP A 43 12.05 4.08 9.52
CA ASP A 43 13.33 3.99 10.23
C ASP A 43 14.45 3.50 9.32
N LEU A 44 14.10 2.80 8.25
CA LEU A 44 15.02 2.24 7.28
C LEU A 44 14.46 2.46 5.87
N VAL A 45 15.28 3.03 4.98
CA VAL A 45 14.93 3.20 3.57
C VAL A 45 16.03 2.56 2.73
N VAL A 46 15.68 1.56 1.93
CA VAL A 46 16.64 0.73 1.19
C VAL A 46 16.17 0.45 -0.23
N ARG A 47 17.12 0.32 -1.16
CA ARG A 47 16.92 -0.37 -2.44
C ARG A 47 17.56 -1.74 -2.39
N GLY A 48 16.89 -2.73 -2.96
CA GLY A 48 17.44 -4.06 -3.06
C GLY A 48 16.60 -4.98 -3.93
N LYS A 49 16.92 -6.27 -3.90
CA LYS A 49 16.20 -7.32 -4.61
C LYS A 49 15.53 -8.28 -3.65
N VAL A 50 14.33 -8.73 -4.02
CA VAL A 50 13.66 -9.81 -3.30
C VAL A 50 14.43 -11.10 -3.53
N GLU A 51 15.14 -11.57 -2.51
CA GLU A 51 15.93 -12.81 -2.58
C GLU A 51 15.04 -14.03 -2.38
N ARG A 52 14.09 -13.95 -1.44
CA ARG A 52 13.29 -15.10 -1.02
C ARG A 52 11.94 -14.68 -0.47
N VAL A 53 10.89 -15.43 -0.80
CA VAL A 53 9.55 -15.27 -0.22
C VAL A 53 9.09 -16.60 0.35
N GLN A 54 8.88 -16.67 1.67
CA GLN A 54 8.50 -17.91 2.34
C GLN A 54 7.36 -17.71 3.32
N SER A 55 6.27 -18.46 3.14
CA SER A 55 5.18 -18.53 4.11
C SER A 55 5.38 -19.65 5.13
N PHE A 56 5.02 -19.40 6.39
CA PHE A 56 5.13 -20.36 7.48
C PHE A 56 4.06 -20.12 8.54
N TRP A 57 3.72 -21.17 9.29
CA TRP A 57 2.89 -21.04 10.48
C TRP A 57 3.71 -20.45 11.62
N ASN A 58 3.10 -19.59 12.43
CA ASN A 58 3.67 -19.28 13.73
C ASN A 58 3.71 -20.53 14.63
N GLU A 59 4.50 -20.48 15.71
CA GLU A 59 4.70 -21.62 16.63
C GLU A 59 3.38 -22.21 17.17
N LYS A 60 2.36 -21.36 17.37
CA LYS A 60 1.04 -21.78 17.87
C LYS A 60 0.11 -22.32 16.78
N HIS A 61 0.53 -22.33 15.51
CA HIS A 61 -0.29 -22.72 14.36
C HIS A 61 -1.64 -21.96 14.27
N THR A 62 -1.65 -20.69 14.68
CA THR A 62 -2.85 -19.83 14.65
C THR A 62 -2.81 -18.77 13.54
N LYS A 63 -1.63 -18.48 13.00
CA LYS A 63 -1.43 -17.47 11.96
C LYS A 63 -0.43 -17.96 10.94
N ILE A 64 -0.68 -17.65 9.66
CA ILE A 64 0.32 -17.77 8.59
C ILE A 64 0.97 -16.42 8.43
N PHE A 65 2.30 -16.40 8.44
CA PHE A 65 3.09 -15.25 8.07
C PHE A 65 3.85 -15.54 6.79
N THR A 66 4.17 -14.49 6.04
CA THR A 66 5.11 -14.53 4.93
C THR A 66 6.31 -13.68 5.30
N ARG A 67 7.49 -14.28 5.25
CA ARG A 67 8.78 -13.60 5.35
C ARG A 67 9.31 -13.34 3.94
N THR A 68 9.64 -12.10 3.68
CA THR A 68 10.30 -11.67 2.46
C THR A 68 11.70 -11.18 2.83
N THR A 69 12.73 -11.86 2.35
CA THR A 69 14.13 -11.47 2.55
C THR A 69 14.58 -10.61 1.37
N ILE A 70 15.09 -9.43 1.67
CA ILE A 70 15.63 -8.49 0.68
C ILE A 70 17.15 -8.49 0.79
N ALA A 71 17.84 -8.72 -0.32
CA ALA A 71 19.26 -8.42 -0.46
C ALA A 71 19.40 -6.92 -0.75
N ILE A 72 20.07 -6.18 0.13
CA ILE A 72 20.17 -4.73 0.05
C ILE A 72 21.32 -4.34 -0.87
N ASP A 73 21.02 -3.52 -1.88
CA ASP A 73 22.00 -2.93 -2.78
C ASP A 73 22.44 -1.53 -2.30
N GLU A 74 21.52 -0.76 -1.70
CA GLU A 74 21.77 0.60 -1.23
C GLU A 74 20.89 0.93 -0.02
N THR A 75 21.47 1.59 0.98
CA THR A 75 20.75 2.13 2.14
C THR A 75 20.72 3.64 2.06
N TYR A 76 19.53 4.23 2.00
CA TYR A 76 19.33 5.69 1.94
C TYR A 76 19.07 6.31 3.31
N LYS A 77 18.51 5.54 4.26
CA LYS A 77 18.24 5.98 5.63
C LYS A 77 18.32 4.79 6.56
N GLY A 78 18.90 4.97 7.75
CA GLY A 78 19.01 3.94 8.78
C GLY A 78 20.36 3.24 8.78
N THR A 79 20.47 2.15 9.54
CA THR A 79 21.72 1.38 9.65
C THR A 79 21.88 0.43 8.47
N GLU A 80 23.06 0.44 7.85
CA GLU A 80 23.42 -0.48 6.76
C GLU A 80 23.40 -1.94 7.22
N SER A 81 22.92 -2.82 6.33
CA SER A 81 22.88 -4.26 6.50
C SER A 81 22.91 -4.92 5.13
N PRO A 82 23.51 -6.11 4.94
CA PRO A 82 23.47 -6.81 3.66
C PRO A 82 22.06 -7.32 3.30
N THR A 83 21.22 -7.59 4.31
CA THR A 83 19.87 -8.11 4.12
C THR A 83 18.89 -7.54 5.13
N VAL A 84 17.61 -7.55 4.77
CA VAL A 84 16.51 -7.24 5.70
C VAL A 84 15.33 -8.20 5.51
N ASP A 85 14.76 -8.66 6.62
CA ASP A 85 13.56 -9.48 6.63
C ASP A 85 12.32 -8.63 6.88
N ILE A 86 11.36 -8.73 5.95
CA ILE A 86 10.04 -8.15 6.06
C ILE A 86 9.06 -9.24 6.45
N LEU A 87 8.25 -9.00 7.48
CA LEU A 87 7.26 -9.96 7.93
C LEU A 87 5.84 -9.41 7.69
N GLN A 88 5.02 -10.20 7.00
CA GLN A 88 3.65 -9.85 6.66
C GLN A 88 2.69 -10.96 7.10
N LEU A 89 1.49 -10.57 7.56
CA LEU A 89 0.42 -11.53 7.83
C LEU A 89 -0.19 -12.05 6.52
N GLY A 90 -0.46 -13.35 6.47
CA GLY A 90 -0.98 -14.01 5.28
C GLY A 90 0.09 -14.81 4.54
N GLY A 91 -0.32 -15.47 3.45
CA GLY A 91 0.51 -16.37 2.69
C GLY A 91 -0.16 -17.71 2.42
N THR A 92 0.61 -18.66 1.90
CA THR A 92 0.10 -20.02 1.60
C THR A 92 1.05 -21.07 2.18
N VAL A 93 0.53 -22.00 2.98
CA VAL A 93 1.27 -23.16 3.49
C VAL A 93 0.50 -24.43 3.13
N GLY A 94 1.08 -25.27 2.26
CA GLY A 94 0.39 -26.44 1.73
C GLY A 94 -0.88 -26.04 0.97
N HIS A 95 -2.05 -26.49 1.46
CA HIS A 95 -3.35 -26.19 0.88
C HIS A 95 -4.09 -25.02 1.56
N VAL A 96 -3.49 -24.41 2.59
CA VAL A 96 -4.11 -23.31 3.35
C VAL A 96 -3.56 -21.99 2.85
N ARG A 97 -4.45 -21.11 2.37
CA ARG A 97 -4.14 -19.73 2.00
C ARG A 97 -4.85 -18.76 2.95
N VAL A 98 -4.09 -17.81 3.48
CA VAL A 98 -4.61 -16.67 4.23
C VAL A 98 -4.32 -15.42 3.40
N THR A 99 -5.39 -14.75 2.95
CA THR A 99 -5.29 -13.47 2.27
C THR A 99 -5.65 -12.36 3.26
N VAL A 100 -4.87 -11.29 3.24
CA VAL A 100 -5.16 -10.06 3.98
C VAL A 100 -5.35 -8.97 2.94
N GLU A 101 -6.47 -8.25 3.02
CA GLU A 101 -6.75 -7.15 2.10
C GLU A 101 -5.65 -6.09 2.17
N GLY A 102 -5.17 -5.67 0.99
CA GLY A 102 -4.06 -4.72 0.85
C GLY A 102 -2.66 -5.28 1.13
N ALA A 103 -2.53 -6.58 1.43
CA ALA A 103 -1.23 -7.21 1.61
C ALA A 103 -0.37 -7.10 0.35
N LEU A 104 0.93 -6.92 0.54
CA LEU A 104 1.87 -6.83 -0.56
C LEU A 104 2.08 -8.19 -1.22
N SER A 105 2.07 -8.17 -2.54
CA SER A 105 2.59 -9.26 -3.37
C SER A 105 4.08 -9.07 -3.55
N TRP A 106 4.83 -10.17 -3.49
CA TRP A 106 6.27 -10.20 -3.66
C TRP A 106 6.64 -11.21 -4.74
N ASN A 107 7.58 -10.85 -5.60
CA ASN A 107 8.13 -11.71 -6.63
C ASN A 107 9.63 -11.83 -6.43
N GLU A 108 10.15 -13.05 -6.32
CA GLU A 108 11.60 -13.26 -6.24
C GLU A 108 12.30 -12.67 -7.47
N GLY A 109 13.41 -11.98 -7.24
CA GLY A 109 14.18 -11.27 -8.26
C GLY A 109 13.69 -9.86 -8.60
N GLU A 110 12.52 -9.42 -8.13
CA GLU A 110 12.09 -8.04 -8.35
C GLU A 110 12.97 -7.05 -7.57
N GLU A 111 13.28 -5.91 -8.20
CA GLU A 111 14.00 -4.80 -7.57
C GLU A 111 12.99 -3.85 -6.92
N VAL A 112 13.26 -3.44 -5.68
CA VAL A 112 12.34 -2.64 -4.87
C VAL A 112 13.06 -1.53 -4.13
N LEU A 113 12.38 -0.39 -4.02
CA LEU A 113 12.65 0.64 -3.03
C LEU A 113 11.64 0.48 -1.90
N LEU A 114 12.14 0.43 -0.66
CA LEU A 114 11.35 0.11 0.51
C LEU A 114 11.52 1.15 1.61
N PHE A 115 10.39 1.58 2.16
CA PHE A 115 10.28 2.35 3.38
C PHE A 115 9.80 1.41 4.48
N LEU A 116 10.63 1.26 5.52
CA LEU A 116 10.50 0.19 6.50
C LEU A 116 10.43 0.74 7.93
N GLU A 117 9.53 0.15 8.71
CA GLU A 117 9.35 0.39 10.15
C GLU A 117 9.77 -0.85 10.95
N PRO A 118 10.20 -0.70 12.21
CA PRO A 118 10.37 -1.82 13.11
C PRO A 118 9.07 -2.62 13.26
N TYR A 119 9.23 -3.92 13.37
CA TYR A 119 8.13 -4.83 13.67
C TYR A 119 8.55 -5.82 14.77
N VAL A 120 7.95 -7.01 14.82
CA VAL A 120 8.20 -7.98 15.88
C VAL A 120 9.57 -8.64 15.72
N GLN A 121 10.25 -8.90 16.84
CA GLN A 121 11.46 -9.73 16.91
C GLN A 121 12.58 -9.32 15.92
N GLY A 122 12.76 -8.01 15.71
CA GLY A 122 13.79 -7.47 14.82
C GLY A 122 13.46 -7.53 13.32
N SER A 123 12.30 -8.09 12.95
CA SER A 123 11.78 -7.96 11.59
C SER A 123 11.29 -6.54 11.29
N ARG A 124 11.08 -6.26 10.01
CA ARG A 124 10.50 -5.00 9.54
C ARG A 124 9.12 -5.23 8.93
N GLN A 125 8.36 -4.15 8.81
CA GLN A 125 7.15 -4.08 8.00
C GLN A 125 7.24 -2.86 7.07
N VAL A 126 6.46 -2.86 6.00
CA VAL A 126 6.42 -1.73 5.06
C VAL A 126 5.61 -0.58 5.66
N THR A 127 6.16 0.63 5.59
CA THR A 127 5.52 1.87 6.06
C THR A 127 4.18 2.08 5.37
N GLY A 128 3.15 2.43 6.15
CA GLY A 128 1.80 2.60 5.62
C GLY A 128 1.20 1.31 5.06
N PHE A 129 1.59 0.16 5.63
CA PHE A 129 1.18 -1.21 5.28
C PHE A 129 1.67 -1.70 3.92
N SER A 130 1.30 -1.01 2.84
CA SER A 130 1.69 -1.33 1.47
C SER A 130 2.27 -0.14 0.71
N GLN A 131 2.03 1.08 1.20
CA GLN A 131 2.37 2.31 0.48
C GLN A 131 3.89 2.52 0.34
N GLY A 132 4.69 1.97 1.26
CA GLY A 132 6.14 2.07 1.28
C GLY A 132 6.89 1.13 0.35
N LYS A 133 6.21 0.32 -0.48
CA LYS A 133 6.86 -0.53 -1.50
C LYS A 133 6.73 0.10 -2.87
N PHE A 134 7.86 0.34 -3.52
CA PHE A 134 7.91 0.75 -4.92
C PHE A 134 8.71 -0.27 -5.72
N SER A 135 8.13 -0.81 -6.80
CA SER A 135 8.89 -1.60 -7.76
C SER A 135 9.80 -0.67 -8.55
N VAL A 136 11.07 -1.05 -8.65
CA VAL A 136 12.08 -0.34 -9.44
C VAL A 136 12.19 -1.04 -10.78
N GLU A 137 11.94 -0.29 -11.83
CA GLU A 137 12.11 -0.73 -13.20
C GLU A 137 13.34 -0.06 -13.80
N ARG A 138 13.89 -0.67 -14.84
CA ARG A 138 15.03 -0.13 -15.57
C ARG A 138 14.65 0.11 -17.01
N ASP A 139 15.01 1.28 -17.51
CA ASP A 139 14.85 1.61 -18.91
C ASP A 139 15.76 0.70 -19.76
N PRO A 140 15.21 0.01 -20.78
CA PRO A 140 15.97 -0.99 -21.53
C PRO A 140 17.06 -0.40 -22.43
N GLU A 141 16.96 0.89 -22.80
CA GLU A 141 17.92 1.55 -23.68
C GLU A 141 19.04 2.20 -22.87
N THR A 142 18.69 2.87 -21.77
CA THR A 142 19.61 3.68 -20.99
C THR A 142 20.07 3.00 -19.70
N GLY A 143 19.38 1.96 -19.23
CA GLY A 143 19.61 1.31 -17.94
C GLY A 143 19.18 2.14 -16.73
N ALA A 144 18.59 3.33 -16.94
CA ALA A 144 18.20 4.25 -15.88
C ALA A 144 17.07 3.65 -15.02
N ALA A 145 17.23 3.73 -13.69
CA ALA A 145 16.26 3.23 -12.73
C ALA A 145 15.11 4.23 -12.55
N TYR A 146 13.88 3.73 -12.54
CA TYR A 146 12.69 4.54 -12.29
C TYR A 146 11.65 3.76 -11.47
N ILE A 147 10.75 4.50 -10.83
CA ILE A 147 9.53 3.95 -10.23
C ILE A 147 8.32 4.43 -11.01
N THR A 148 7.28 3.60 -11.04
CA THR A 148 6.00 3.94 -11.67
C THR A 148 5.01 4.37 -10.60
N ARG A 149 4.53 5.62 -10.67
CA ARG A 149 3.45 6.10 -9.80
C ARG A 149 2.12 6.02 -10.55
N PRO A 150 1.03 5.53 -9.92
CA PRO A 150 -0.29 5.71 -10.49
C PRO A 150 -0.56 7.20 -10.66
N PRO A 151 -1.36 7.61 -11.67
CA PRO A 151 -1.78 8.99 -11.80
C PRO A 151 -2.35 9.45 -10.46
N ILE A 152 -1.80 10.52 -9.90
CA ILE A 152 -2.44 11.20 -8.77
C ILE A 152 -3.71 11.81 -9.36
N GLU A 153 -4.83 11.09 -9.25
CA GLU A 153 -6.12 11.68 -9.52
C GLU A 153 -6.37 12.63 -8.35
N ASP A 154 -6.00 13.90 -8.54
CA ASP A 154 -6.17 14.95 -7.55
C ASP A 154 -7.63 14.97 -7.09
N ALA A 155 -7.92 14.34 -5.95
CA ALA A 155 -9.24 14.37 -5.30
C ALA A 155 -9.68 15.80 -4.93
N ARG A 156 -8.84 16.82 -5.17
CA ARG A 156 -9.10 18.25 -4.95
C ARG A 156 -9.46 19.02 -6.21
N THR A 157 -9.45 18.41 -7.40
CA THR A 157 -9.78 19.11 -8.65
C THR A 157 -10.94 18.45 -9.38
N GLN A 158 -12.12 18.41 -8.75
CA GLN A 158 -13.37 18.57 -9.50
C GLN A 158 -13.49 20.03 -9.97
N ARG A 159 -12.61 20.45 -10.89
CA ARG A 159 -12.95 21.52 -11.82
C ARG A 159 -13.26 20.85 -13.13
N ILE A 160 -14.54 20.81 -13.48
CA ILE A 160 -15.02 20.51 -14.83
C ILE A 160 -14.25 21.43 -15.79
N PRO A 161 -13.39 20.94 -16.69
CA PRO A 161 -12.92 21.74 -17.79
C PRO A 161 -14.03 21.75 -18.84
N ALA A 162 -14.60 22.92 -19.07
CA ALA A 162 -15.32 23.18 -20.30
C ALA A 162 -14.35 22.94 -21.47
N SER A 163 -14.75 22.05 -22.38
CA SER A 163 -14.32 21.91 -23.78
C SER A 163 -12.91 22.37 -24.16
N GLY A 164 -12.06 21.42 -24.55
CA GLY A 164 -10.98 21.71 -25.48
C GLY A 164 -9.75 20.82 -25.38
N THR A 165 -9.54 20.04 -26.45
CA THR A 165 -8.30 19.35 -26.86
C THR A 165 -7.91 18.07 -26.12
N ALA A 166 -7.81 17.02 -26.92
CA ALA A 166 -7.51 15.65 -26.52
C ALA A 166 -6.07 15.49 -26.04
N SER A 167 -5.91 14.81 -24.90
CA SER A 167 -4.73 14.05 -24.51
C SER A 167 -5.21 12.77 -23.85
N GLY A 168 -4.59 11.63 -24.21
CA GLY A 168 -5.05 10.27 -23.91
C GLY A 168 -5.15 9.92 -22.41
N PRO A 169 -5.70 8.75 -22.08
CA PRO A 169 -6.11 8.41 -20.72
C PRO A 169 -4.90 8.22 -19.79
N GLY A 170 -4.84 9.02 -18.73
CA GLY A 170 -4.13 8.82 -17.45
C GLY A 170 -2.99 7.78 -17.41
N GLY A 171 -1.90 8.03 -18.13
CA GLY A 171 -0.71 7.17 -18.10
C GLY A 171 0.04 7.28 -16.76
N ALA A 172 0.45 6.15 -16.20
CA ALA A 172 1.30 6.11 -15.03
C ALA A 172 2.59 6.91 -15.26
N VAL A 173 3.00 7.70 -14.27
CA VAL A 173 4.14 8.61 -14.42
C VAL A 173 5.42 7.89 -13.99
N LYS A 174 6.36 7.74 -14.92
CA LYS A 174 7.73 7.27 -14.62
C LYS A 174 8.51 8.38 -13.92
N VAL A 175 9.11 8.05 -12.78
CA VAL A 175 9.92 8.98 -11.99
C VAL A 175 11.31 8.40 -11.81
N PRO A 176 12.38 9.10 -12.21
CA PRO A 176 13.74 8.65 -11.95
C PRO A 176 13.93 8.37 -10.46
N LEU A 177 14.54 7.22 -10.14
CA LEU A 177 14.63 6.73 -8.77
C LEU A 177 15.36 7.73 -7.86
N GLU A 178 16.52 8.23 -8.32
CA GLU A 178 17.37 9.14 -7.56
C GLU A 178 16.67 10.47 -7.29
N ARG A 179 15.83 10.92 -8.24
CA ARG A 179 14.99 12.09 -8.05
C ARG A 179 13.95 11.85 -6.98
N PHE A 180 13.27 10.70 -7.03
CA PHE A 180 12.25 10.36 -6.04
C PHE A 180 12.82 10.28 -4.63
N VAL A 181 13.97 9.61 -4.46
CA VAL A 181 14.64 9.48 -3.16
C VAL A 181 15.02 10.86 -2.62
N ARG A 182 15.66 11.71 -3.43
CA ARG A 182 16.04 13.07 -3.04
C ARG A 182 14.85 13.94 -2.63
N GLU A 183 13.78 13.92 -3.42
CA GLU A 183 12.56 14.70 -3.11
C GLU A 183 11.88 14.24 -1.80
N THR A 184 12.07 12.97 -1.46
CA THR A 184 11.41 12.30 -0.34
C THR A 184 12.21 12.43 0.97
N LEU A 185 13.53 12.25 0.91
CA LEU A 185 14.41 12.29 2.09
C LEU A 185 14.99 13.68 2.36
N GLY A 186 15.07 14.54 1.33
CA GLY A 186 15.83 15.79 1.41
C GLY A 186 17.32 15.57 1.11
N ASP A 187 18.03 16.66 0.84
CA ASP A 187 19.49 16.66 0.84
C ASP A 187 19.92 16.92 2.30
N ASP A 188 20.63 15.97 2.92
CA ASP A 188 21.29 16.17 4.22
C ASP A 188 22.52 17.08 4.09
#